data_AF-A0A511T453-F1
#
_entry.id   AF-A0A511T453-F1
#
_cell.length_a   1.000
_cell.length_b   1.000
_cell.length_c   1.000
_cell.angle_alpha   90.00
_cell.angle_beta   90.00
_cell.angle_gamma   90.00
#
_symmetry.space_group_name_H-M   'P 1'
#
loop_
_entity.id
_entity.type
_entity.pdbx_description
1 polymer ?
#
loop_
_entity_poly.entity_id
_entity_poly.type
_entity_poly.pdbx_seq_one_letter_code
_entity_poly.pdbx_strand_id
1 'polypeptide(L)'
;MKRAFVLLVAMLGVSLMACGGEALEVQVDEGPAAVELAQSTQELVTCMTDCPNGTFISCTGNTCSTVEGRSVTCDGVRKLCPPAVCPGDYRSCSAMNGQSCRSGTQPCCRGDVAGYCYCIAGRYSC
;
A
#
# COMPACT_ATOMS: atom_id res chain seq x y z
N MET A 1 7.21 -43.14 -47.36
CA MET A 1 6.25 -44.10 -46.76
C MET A 1 6.53 -44.10 -45.26
N LYS A 2 5.65 -43.75 -44.33
CA LYS A 2 4.30 -44.27 -44.07
C LYS A 2 3.54 -43.23 -43.25
N ARG A 3 2.28 -43.00 -43.61
CA ARG A 3 1.37 -41.99 -43.02
C ARG A 3 0.91 -42.47 -41.65
N ALA A 4 0.92 -41.59 -40.65
CA ALA A 4 0.15 -41.77 -39.42
C ALA A 4 -0.93 -40.70 -39.37
N PHE A 5 -2.13 -41.16 -39.07
CA PHE A 5 -3.42 -40.52 -39.29
C PHE A 5 -3.68 -39.30 -38.39
N VAL A 6 -4.30 -38.30 -39.01
CA VAL A 6 -5.12 -37.23 -38.42
C VAL A 6 -6.43 -37.82 -37.89
N LEU A 7 -6.93 -37.31 -36.75
CA LEU A 7 -8.34 -37.06 -36.36
C LEU A 7 -8.35 -36.62 -34.87
N LEU A 8 -8.43 -35.32 -34.55
CA LEU A 8 -9.64 -34.51 -34.27
C LEU A 8 -10.54 -35.05 -33.13
N VAL A 9 -10.64 -34.28 -32.04
CA VAL A 9 -11.82 -33.86 -31.24
C VAL A 9 -11.25 -33.04 -30.06
N ALA A 10 -11.11 -31.72 -30.18
CA ALA A 10 -12.12 -30.72 -29.79
C ALA A 10 -12.51 -30.79 -28.30
N MET A 11 -12.07 -29.80 -27.52
CA MET A 11 -12.93 -28.92 -26.70
C MET A 11 -12.17 -28.33 -25.49
N LEU A 12 -12.25 -27.00 -25.42
CA LEU A 12 -12.45 -26.18 -24.22
C LEU A 12 -11.27 -25.97 -23.26
N GLY A 13 -10.80 -24.72 -23.30
CA GLY A 13 -9.97 -24.10 -22.27
C GLY A 13 -9.71 -22.62 -22.51
N VAL A 14 -10.69 -21.89 -23.07
CA VAL A 14 -10.66 -20.42 -23.06
C VAL A 14 -10.97 -19.98 -21.62
N SER A 15 -10.00 -19.42 -20.93
CA SER A 15 -10.24 -18.57 -19.75
C SER A 15 -9.11 -17.54 -19.62
N LEU A 16 -8.98 -16.70 -20.65
CA LEU A 16 -8.55 -15.32 -20.45
C LEU A 16 -9.68 -14.62 -19.68
N MET A 17 -9.31 -13.86 -18.64
CA MET A 17 -10.17 -13.00 -17.81
C MET A 17 -10.97 -13.71 -16.71
N ALA A 18 -10.38 -13.76 -15.51
CA ALA A 18 -11.12 -13.79 -14.25
C ALA A 18 -10.45 -12.82 -13.26
N CYS A 19 -10.40 -11.54 -13.64
CA CYS A 19 -10.43 -10.45 -12.67
C CYS A 19 -11.86 -10.47 -12.12
N GLY A 20 -12.00 -10.94 -10.88
CA GLY A 20 -13.28 -11.31 -10.26
C GLY A 20 -14.35 -10.24 -10.40
N GLY A 21 -15.36 -10.57 -11.18
CA GLY A 21 -16.63 -9.88 -11.26
C GLY A 21 -17.66 -10.91 -11.66
N GLU A 22 -18.46 -11.36 -10.70
CA GLU A 22 -19.73 -11.98 -10.99
C GLU A 22 -20.81 -11.39 -10.10
N ALA A 23 -21.89 -11.06 -10.78
CA ALA A 23 -23.05 -10.35 -10.30
C ALA A 23 -24.18 -11.37 -10.07
N LEU A 24 -24.96 -11.08 -9.02
CA LEU A 24 -26.34 -11.49 -8.77
C LEU A 24 -26.68 -12.98 -8.69
N GLU A 25 -27.13 -13.37 -7.50
CA GLU A 25 -28.37 -14.13 -7.37
C GLU A 25 -29.23 -13.55 -6.24
N VAL A 26 -30.49 -13.32 -6.59
CA VAL A 26 -31.55 -12.63 -5.85
C VAL A 26 -32.25 -13.64 -4.94
N GLN A 27 -32.38 -13.32 -3.65
CA GLN A 27 -33.48 -13.81 -2.81
C GLN A 27 -34.22 -12.60 -2.23
N VAL A 28 -35.46 -12.46 -2.68
CA VAL A 28 -36.47 -11.48 -2.25
C VAL A 28 -37.06 -11.95 -0.93
N ASP A 29 -37.10 -11.08 0.09
CA ASP A 29 -38.15 -11.10 1.12
C ASP A 29 -38.40 -9.68 1.68
N GLU A 30 -39.46 -9.07 1.13
CA GLU A 30 -40.47 -8.18 1.74
C GLU A 30 -40.12 -6.85 2.46
N GLY A 31 -40.16 -5.74 1.69
CA GLY A 31 -41.03 -4.57 2.00
C GLY A 31 -40.38 -3.22 2.39
N PRO A 32 -40.97 -2.05 2.05
CA PRO A 32 -41.79 -1.68 0.89
C PRO A 32 -41.11 -0.61 0.00
N ALA A 33 -41.66 -0.43 -1.19
CA ALA A 33 -41.15 0.39 -2.28
C ALA A 33 -40.84 1.85 -1.94
N ALA A 34 -39.68 2.33 -2.40
CA ALA A 34 -39.48 3.73 -2.73
C ALA A 34 -38.43 3.89 -3.85
N VAL A 35 -38.95 4.07 -5.06
CA VAL A 35 -38.41 4.96 -6.11
C VAL A 35 -37.08 4.56 -6.75
N GLU A 36 -37.17 4.24 -8.04
CA GLU A 36 -36.09 4.39 -9.02
C GLU A 36 -35.42 5.77 -8.87
N LEU A 37 -34.29 5.82 -8.18
CA LEU A 37 -33.21 6.71 -8.58
C LEU A 37 -32.15 5.83 -9.22
N ALA A 38 -31.97 6.00 -10.54
CA ALA A 38 -30.68 5.81 -11.16
C ALA A 38 -29.67 6.77 -10.51
N GLN A 39 -29.28 6.49 -9.27
CA GLN A 39 -28.12 7.07 -8.66
C GLN A 39 -26.93 6.38 -9.31
N SER A 40 -26.22 7.13 -10.14
CA SER A 40 -24.86 6.81 -10.53
C SER A 40 -24.01 6.86 -9.25
N THR A 41 -24.11 5.81 -8.42
CA THR A 41 -23.26 5.61 -7.27
C THR A 41 -21.96 5.09 -7.84
N GLN A 42 -21.14 5.99 -8.38
CA GLN A 42 -19.71 5.70 -8.53
C GLN A 42 -19.23 5.50 -7.09
N GLU A 43 -19.11 4.25 -6.64
CA GLU A 43 -18.52 3.92 -5.35
C GLU A 43 -17.12 4.52 -5.35
N LEU A 44 -16.94 5.63 -4.62
CA LEU A 44 -15.64 6.24 -4.50
C LEU A 44 -14.76 5.29 -3.69
N VAL A 45 -13.67 4.83 -4.30
CA VAL A 45 -12.67 4.00 -3.64
C VAL A 45 -11.85 4.89 -2.71
N THR A 46 -11.80 4.51 -1.43
CA THR A 46 -10.91 5.15 -0.45
C THR A 46 -9.66 4.30 -0.27
N CYS A 47 -8.49 4.91 -0.43
CA CYS A 47 -7.23 4.28 -0.08
C CYS A 47 -6.55 5.01 1.05
N MET A 48 -5.87 4.22 1.86
CA MET A 48 -4.97 4.69 2.89
C MET A 48 -3.63 3.97 2.81
N THR A 49 -2.61 4.61 3.36
CA THR A 49 -1.34 3.95 3.68
C THR A 49 -0.75 4.56 4.93
N ASP A 50 -0.11 3.70 5.71
CA ASP A 50 0.73 4.11 6.82
C ASP A 50 2.01 4.70 6.28
N CYS A 51 2.37 5.88 6.80
CA CYS A 51 3.62 6.52 6.51
C CYS A 51 4.69 6.07 7.51
N PRO A 52 5.98 6.16 7.15
CA PRO A 52 7.07 5.78 8.04
C PRO A 52 7.00 6.55 9.34
N ASN A 53 6.45 7.78 9.29
CA ASN A 53 6.32 8.70 10.39
C ASN A 53 5.18 8.40 11.39
N GLY A 54 4.61 7.19 11.36
CA GLY A 54 3.49 6.78 12.23
C GLY A 54 2.15 7.46 11.92
N THR A 55 2.10 8.41 10.97
CA THR A 55 0.85 8.99 10.46
C THR A 55 0.31 8.17 9.29
N PHE A 56 -0.97 8.30 8.98
CA PHE A 56 -1.55 7.74 7.76
C PHE A 56 -1.97 8.86 6.81
N ILE A 57 -1.88 8.60 5.51
CA ILE A 57 -2.46 9.45 4.48
C ILE A 57 -3.58 8.70 3.78
N SER A 58 -4.63 9.40 3.41
CA SER A 58 -5.74 8.84 2.64
C SER A 58 -6.22 9.78 1.54
N CYS A 59 -6.78 9.18 0.50
CA CYS A 59 -7.55 9.89 -0.50
C CYS A 59 -8.71 9.01 -0.99
N THR A 60 -9.71 9.66 -1.57
CA THR A 60 -10.94 9.04 -2.05
C THR A 60 -11.17 9.50 -3.48
N GLY A 61 -11.44 8.56 -4.38
CA GLY A 61 -11.56 8.82 -5.81
C GLY A 61 -12.11 7.63 -6.60
N ASN A 62 -12.24 7.77 -7.91
CA ASN A 62 -12.69 6.69 -8.80
C ASN A 62 -11.59 5.65 -9.04
N THR A 63 -10.35 6.13 -9.17
CA THR A 63 -9.17 5.30 -9.35
C THR A 63 -8.27 5.49 -8.15
N CYS A 64 -7.71 4.40 -7.65
CA CYS A 64 -6.82 4.47 -6.53
C CYS A 64 -5.61 3.54 -6.67
N SER A 65 -4.43 4.07 -6.32
CA SER A 65 -3.20 3.29 -6.20
C SER A 65 -2.40 3.72 -4.97
N THR A 66 -1.92 2.73 -4.23
CA THR A 66 -1.12 2.93 -3.02
C THR A 66 0.29 2.41 -3.22
N VAL A 67 1.28 3.17 -2.77
CA VAL A 67 2.66 2.73 -2.57
C VAL A 67 2.94 2.78 -1.08
N GLU A 68 3.06 1.60 -0.47
CA GLU A 68 3.25 1.43 0.98
C GLU A 68 4.37 2.32 1.51
N GLY A 69 4.09 3.05 2.61
CA GLY A 69 5.08 3.90 3.26
C GLY A 69 5.52 5.11 2.44
N ARG A 70 4.89 5.43 1.30
CA ARG A 70 5.38 6.47 0.38
C ARG A 70 4.30 7.40 -0.14
N SER A 71 3.23 6.88 -0.71
CA SER A 71 2.22 7.72 -1.35
C SER A 71 0.91 7.00 -1.63
N VAL A 72 -0.18 7.77 -1.67
CA VAL A 72 -1.47 7.33 -2.20
C VAL A 72 -1.81 8.24 -3.38
N THR A 73 -2.28 7.67 -4.49
CA THR A 73 -2.71 8.41 -5.67
C THR A 73 -4.17 8.12 -5.94
N CYS A 74 -4.99 9.16 -5.96
CA CYS A 74 -6.40 9.07 -6.35
C CYS A 74 -6.66 9.99 -7.54
N ASP A 75 -7.28 9.46 -8.59
CA ASP A 75 -7.67 10.22 -9.80
C ASP A 75 -6.53 11.06 -10.39
N GLY A 76 -5.33 10.48 -10.40
CA GLY A 76 -4.10 11.15 -10.86
C GLY A 76 -3.46 12.13 -9.85
N VAL A 77 -4.14 12.44 -8.74
CA VAL A 77 -3.61 13.29 -7.67
C VAL A 77 -2.83 12.45 -6.66
N ARG A 78 -1.52 12.65 -6.60
CA ARG A 78 -0.61 11.94 -5.70
C ARG A 78 -0.42 12.69 -4.39
N LYS A 79 -0.83 12.09 -3.27
CA LYS A 79 -0.46 12.51 -1.91
C LYS A 79 0.78 11.74 -1.47
N LEU A 80 1.81 12.47 -1.07
CA LEU A 80 3.05 11.91 -0.54
C LEU A 80 2.96 11.83 0.98
N CYS A 81 3.61 10.82 1.55
CA CYS A 81 3.87 10.80 2.98
C CYS A 81 4.69 12.03 3.37
N PRO A 82 4.35 12.71 4.48
CA PRO A 82 5.16 13.80 4.97
C PRO A 82 6.59 13.29 5.25
N PRO A 83 7.61 14.15 5.11
CA PRO A 83 8.96 13.77 5.47
C PRO A 83 8.97 13.36 6.94
N ALA A 84 9.58 12.21 7.23
CA ALA A 84 9.71 11.74 8.59
C ALA A 84 10.75 12.62 9.30
N VAL A 85 10.27 13.49 10.20
CA VAL A 85 11.11 14.38 11.01
C VAL A 85 11.33 13.73 12.36
N CYS A 86 12.58 13.75 12.81
CA CYS A 86 12.96 13.29 14.12
C CYS A 86 12.18 13.99 15.23
N PRO A 87 11.60 13.26 16.20
CA PRO A 87 10.95 13.90 17.33
C PRO A 87 12.00 14.64 18.18
N GLY A 88 11.72 15.90 18.52
CA GLY A 88 12.58 16.75 19.35
C GLY A 88 13.91 17.12 18.69
N ASP A 89 14.98 17.17 19.49
CA ASP A 89 16.34 17.54 19.05
C ASP A 89 17.20 16.32 18.63
N TYR A 90 16.57 15.17 18.37
CA TYR A 90 17.32 13.97 17.97
C TYR A 90 17.88 14.09 16.56
N ARG A 91 19.13 13.63 16.40
CA ARG A 91 19.76 13.48 15.08
C ARG A 91 19.32 12.19 14.42
N SER A 92 19.23 12.17 13.09
CA SER A 92 18.93 10.94 12.37
C SER A 92 19.99 9.88 12.67
N CYS A 93 19.56 8.63 12.85
CA CYS A 93 20.49 7.51 13.09
C CYS A 93 21.50 7.40 11.95
N SER A 94 21.08 7.70 10.71
CA SER A 94 21.95 7.76 9.53
C SER A 94 23.05 8.82 9.64
N ALA A 95 22.78 9.98 10.25
CA ALA A 95 23.78 11.03 10.47
C ALA A 95 24.75 10.70 11.62
N MET A 96 24.32 9.88 12.58
CA MET A 96 25.15 9.45 13.70
C MET A 96 26.00 8.22 13.38
N ASN A 97 25.54 7.35 12.49
CA ASN A 97 26.24 6.11 12.17
C ASN A 97 27.68 6.39 11.70
N GLY A 98 28.66 5.72 12.31
CA GLY A 98 30.08 5.90 12.03
C GLY A 98 30.73 7.13 12.68
N GLN A 99 29.97 8.02 13.34
CA GLN A 99 30.55 9.14 14.09
C GLN A 99 31.35 8.63 15.29
N SER A 100 32.41 9.36 15.64
CA SER A 100 33.24 9.06 16.80
C SER A 100 32.47 9.21 18.11
N CYS A 101 32.62 8.25 19.01
CA CYS A 101 31.99 8.24 20.32
C CYS A 101 32.98 7.72 21.37
N ARG A 102 32.74 8.03 22.65
CA ARG A 102 33.61 7.60 23.76
C ARG A 102 33.10 6.33 24.44
N SER A 103 31.83 6.32 24.81
CA SER A 103 31.11 5.17 25.38
C SER A 103 29.61 5.46 25.45
N GLY A 104 28.81 4.42 25.66
CA GLY A 104 27.38 4.53 25.94
C GLY A 104 26.46 4.43 24.73
N THR A 105 25.20 4.78 24.95
CA THR A 105 24.16 4.87 23.93
C THR A 105 23.76 6.32 23.71
N GLN A 106 23.28 6.63 22.52
CA GLN A 106 22.80 7.96 22.20
C GLN A 106 21.49 7.87 21.42
N PRO A 107 20.44 8.59 21.82
CA PRO A 107 19.16 8.54 21.14
C PRO A 107 19.30 9.11 19.75
N CYS A 108 18.60 8.46 18.81
CA CYS A 108 18.52 8.87 17.43
C CYS A 108 17.14 8.57 16.89
N CYS A 109 16.91 8.87 15.62
CA CYS A 109 15.62 8.68 14.96
C CYS A 109 15.83 8.09 13.57
N ARG A 110 14.97 7.14 13.19
CA ARG A 110 14.84 6.66 11.81
C ARG A 110 13.54 7.18 11.24
N GLY A 111 13.56 8.42 10.79
CA GLY A 111 12.33 9.16 10.50
C GLY A 111 11.74 9.74 11.78
N ASP A 112 10.50 9.39 12.10
CA ASP A 112 9.83 9.71 13.38
C ASP A 112 10.14 8.70 14.49
N VAL A 113 10.57 7.49 14.13
CA VAL A 113 10.72 6.41 15.09
C VAL A 113 11.94 6.67 15.94
N ALA A 114 11.73 6.82 17.24
CA ALA A 114 12.81 6.92 18.22
C ALA A 114 13.59 5.60 18.27
N GLY A 115 14.91 5.69 18.23
CA GLY A 115 15.84 4.59 18.32
C GLY A 115 17.10 4.99 19.08
N TYR A 116 18.09 4.10 19.10
CA TYR A 116 19.35 4.33 19.80
C TYR A 116 20.53 3.84 18.96
N CYS A 117 21.61 4.59 18.97
CA CYS A 117 22.91 4.16 18.48
C CYS A 117 23.78 3.69 19.66
N TYR A 118 24.57 2.64 19.43
CA TYR A 118 25.49 2.10 20.43
C TYR A 118 26.93 2.48 20.09
N CYS A 119 27.71 2.90 21.08
CA CYS A 119 29.12 3.16 20.87
C CYS A 119 29.92 1.85 20.88
N ILE A 120 30.39 1.41 19.71
CA ILE A 120 31.16 0.18 19.51
C ILE A 120 32.52 0.55 18.92
N ALA A 121 33.60 0.14 19.60
CA ALA A 121 34.99 0.42 19.16
C ALA A 121 35.25 1.92 18.84
N GLY A 122 34.64 2.83 19.61
CA GLY A 122 34.81 4.27 19.44
C GLY A 122 34.00 4.89 18.30
N ARG A 123 33.07 4.15 17.69
CA ARG A 123 32.12 4.67 16.69
C ARG A 123 30.68 4.28 17.00
N TYR A 124 29.73 5.16 16.68
CA TYR A 124 28.33 4.84 16.80
C TYR A 124 27.92 3.84 15.71
N SER A 125 27.23 2.77 16.14
CA SER A 125 26.55 1.82 15.27
C SER A 125 25.05 1.99 15.47
N CYS A 126 24.38 2.33 14.37
CA CYS A 126 22.93 2.41 14.23
C CYS A 126 22.54 1.73 12.90
#